data_AF-A0A497GA15-F1
#
_entry.id   AF-A0A497GA15-F1
#
_cell.length_a   1.000
_cell.length_b   1.000
_cell.length_c   1.000
_cell.angle_alpha   90.00
_cell.angle_beta   90.00
_cell.angle_gamma   90.00
#
_symmetry.space_group_name_H-M   'P 1'
#
loop_
_entity.id
_entity.type
_entity.pdbx_description
1 polymer ?
#
loop_
_entity_poly.entity_id
_entity_poly.type
_entity_poly.pdbx_seq_one_letter_code
_entity_poly.pdbx_strand_id
1 'polypeptide(L)'
;MSDSERMKETLKRFLEEKGFSIEFNRALRGSSGLEHVFDIVATREGTILCFDVINPSEISVLSSLGKAIDVSYVQFFLLCKNVQSAKLPDILRDIDALEAIIYSDVEDLLRK
;
A
#
# COMPACT_ATOMS: atom_id res chain seq x y z
N MET A 1 14.15 -14.90 6.99
CA MET A 1 13.03 -13.98 6.73
C MET A 1 13.63 -12.67 6.26
N SER A 2 13.22 -12.18 5.09
CA SER A 2 13.65 -10.90 4.54
C SER A 2 13.03 -9.73 5.30
N ASP A 3 13.64 -8.54 5.22
CA ASP A 3 13.10 -7.30 5.80
C ASP A 3 11.65 -7.03 5.38
N SER A 4 11.33 -7.31 4.11
CA SER A 4 10.00 -7.08 3.55
C SER A 4 8.96 -8.01 4.18
N GLU A 5 9.29 -9.29 4.39
CA GLU A 5 8.41 -10.25 5.06
C GLU A 5 8.18 -9.88 6.52
N ARG A 6 9.24 -9.49 7.26
CA ARG A 6 9.10 -9.02 8.66
C ARG A 6 8.17 -7.81 8.76
N MET A 7 8.30 -6.88 7.83
CA MET A 7 7.44 -5.69 7.76
C MET A 7 5.98 -6.11 7.51
N LYS A 8 5.72 -6.91 6.47
CA LYS A 8 4.37 -7.37 6.11
C LYS A 8 3.68 -8.09 7.27
N GLU A 9 4.39 -8.98 7.97
CA GLU A 9 3.83 -9.65 9.15
C GLU A 9 3.55 -8.71 10.32
N THR A 10 4.41 -7.72 10.53
CA THR A 10 4.24 -6.76 11.63
C THR A 10 3.07 -5.82 11.36
N LEU A 11 2.94 -5.35 10.12
CA LEU A 11 1.78 -4.57 9.68
C LEU A 11 0.49 -5.37 9.79
N LYS A 12 0.51 -6.65 9.40
CA LYS A 12 -0.63 -7.57 9.60
C LYS A 12 -1.07 -7.59 11.07
N ARG A 13 -0.16 -7.89 12.00
CA ARG A 13 -0.48 -7.95 13.43
C ARG A 13 -1.06 -6.63 13.94
N PHE A 14 -0.44 -5.51 13.56
CA PHE A 14 -0.92 -4.18 13.93
C PHE A 14 -2.35 -3.93 13.45
N LEU A 15 -2.66 -4.25 12.19
CA LEU A 15 -4.00 -4.04 11.63
C LEU A 15 -5.03 -5.03 12.21
N GLU A 16 -4.65 -6.28 12.48
CA GLU A 16 -5.50 -7.28 13.16
C GLU A 16 -5.86 -6.83 14.59
N GLU A 17 -4.91 -6.25 15.34
CA GLU A 17 -5.16 -5.64 16.65
C GLU A 17 -6.14 -4.46 16.57
N LYS A 18 -6.26 -3.81 15.41
CA LYS A 18 -7.26 -2.78 15.13
C LYS A 18 -8.58 -3.34 14.57
N GLY A 19 -8.73 -4.66 14.49
CA GLY A 19 -9.95 -5.34 14.06
C GLY A 19 -10.10 -5.47 12.54
N PHE A 20 -9.02 -5.32 11.77
CA PHE A 20 -9.05 -5.61 10.33
C PHE A 20 -8.82 -7.10 10.05
N SER A 21 -9.53 -7.63 9.06
CA SER A 21 -9.20 -8.91 8.42
C SER A 21 -8.17 -8.68 7.32
N ILE A 22 -7.10 -9.48 7.31
CA ILE A 22 -5.93 -9.27 6.43
C ILE A 22 -5.79 -10.40 5.42
N GLU A 23 -5.62 -10.03 4.16
CA GLU A 23 -5.31 -10.94 3.06
C GLU A 23 -4.06 -10.45 2.30
N PHE A 24 -3.12 -11.36 2.04
CA PHE A 24 -1.91 -11.06 1.28
C PHE A 24 -2.10 -11.35 -0.20
N ASN A 25 -1.48 -10.53 -1.07
CA ASN A 25 -1.49 -10.71 -2.52
C ASN A 25 -2.91 -10.85 -3.11
N ARG A 26 -3.87 -10.10 -2.55
CA ARG A 26 -5.28 -10.19 -2.97
C ARG A 26 -5.52 -9.29 -4.18
N ALA A 27 -6.22 -9.84 -5.17
CA ALA A 27 -6.73 -9.10 -6.31
C ALA A 27 -8.03 -8.36 -5.95
N LEU A 28 -8.11 -7.09 -6.34
CA LEU A 28 -9.34 -6.30 -6.32
C LEU A 28 -9.67 -5.84 -7.73
N ARG A 29 -10.97 -5.81 -8.05
CA ARG A 29 -11.44 -5.39 -9.37
C ARG A 29 -11.53 -3.88 -9.44
N GLY A 30 -10.89 -3.28 -10.44
CA GLY A 30 -11.02 -1.87 -10.76
C GLY A 30 -12.29 -1.55 -11.53
N SER A 31 -12.61 -0.27 -11.61
CA SER A 31 -13.73 0.28 -12.38
C SER A 31 -13.65 -0.05 -13.89
N SER A 32 -12.44 -0.22 -14.41
CA SER A 32 -12.16 -0.69 -15.78
C SER A 32 -12.51 -2.16 -16.01
N GLY A 33 -12.74 -2.92 -14.93
CA GLY A 33 -12.95 -4.36 -14.96
C GLY A 33 -11.67 -5.19 -14.84
N LEU A 34 -10.49 -4.57 -14.88
CA LEU A 34 -9.19 -5.20 -14.63
C LEU A 34 -9.04 -5.61 -13.16
N GLU A 35 -8.26 -6.67 -12.91
CA GLU A 35 -7.89 -7.08 -11.57
C GLU A 35 -6.50 -6.55 -11.20
N HIS A 36 -6.42 -5.89 -10.04
CA HIS A 36 -5.20 -5.32 -9.50
C HIS A 36 -4.82 -6.04 -8.20
N VAL A 37 -3.63 -6.64 -8.17
CA VAL A 37 -3.12 -7.34 -6.99
C VAL A 37 -2.44 -6.34 -6.06
N PHE A 38 -2.80 -6.36 -4.79
CA PHE A 38 -2.14 -5.60 -3.72
C PHE A 38 -1.38 -6.53 -2.79
N ASP A 39 -0.22 -6.09 -2.29
CA ASP A 39 0.57 -6.88 -1.35
C ASP A 39 -0.24 -7.25 -0.10
N ILE A 40 -1.02 -6.29 0.42
CA ILE A 40 -1.89 -6.47 1.57
C ILE A 40 -3.22 -5.78 1.30
N VAL A 41 -4.32 -6.48 1.58
CA VAL A 41 -5.67 -5.92 1.65
C VAL A 41 -6.20 -6.13 3.07
N ALA A 42 -6.57 -5.04 3.72
CA ALA A 42 -7.14 -5.02 5.05
C ALA A 42 -8.58 -4.54 5.00
N THR A 43 -9.51 -5.28 5.59
CA THR A 43 -10.94 -4.97 5.54
C THR A 43 -11.57 -4.90 6.92
N ARG A 44 -12.41 -3.88 7.16
CA ARG A 44 -13.18 -3.72 8.39
C ARG A 44 -14.43 -2.89 8.14
N GLU A 45 -15.62 -3.46 8.36
CA GLU A 45 -16.91 -2.74 8.32
C GLU A 45 -17.07 -1.81 7.10
N GLY A 46 -16.78 -2.30 5.90
CA GLY A 46 -16.89 -1.51 4.66
C GLY A 46 -15.68 -0.61 4.36
N THR A 47 -14.75 -0.46 5.30
CA THR A 47 -13.44 0.16 5.05
C THR A 47 -12.51 -0.86 4.40
N ILE A 48 -11.85 -0.47 3.31
CA ILE A 48 -10.84 -1.28 2.63
C ILE A 48 -9.55 -0.45 2.53
N LEU A 49 -8.49 -0.97 3.14
CA LEU A 49 -7.15 -0.41 3.05
C LEU A 49 -6.30 -1.35 2.20
N CYS A 50 -5.57 -0.79 1.25
CA CYS A 50 -4.65 -1.53 0.40
C CYS A 50 -3.23 -1.04 0.66
N PHE A 51 -2.25 -1.93 0.66
CA PHE A 51 -0.85 -1.56 0.83
C PHE A 51 0.00 -2.25 -0.22
N ASP A 52 0.95 -1.52 -0.79
CA ASP A 52 2.02 -2.06 -1.65
C ASP A 52 3.38 -1.61 -1.14
N VAL A 53 4.32 -2.55 -1.09
CA VAL A 53 5.72 -2.27 -0.80
C VAL A 53 6.44 -2.02 -2.11
N ILE A 54 6.98 -0.81 -2.27
CA ILE A 54 7.59 -0.42 -3.54
C ILE A 54 9.08 -0.13 -3.40
N ASN A 55 9.84 -0.54 -4.41
CA ASN A 55 11.12 0.07 -4.76
C ASN A 55 10.84 1.03 -5.93
N PRO A 56 10.82 2.34 -5.69
CA PRO A 56 10.39 3.32 -6.68
C PRO A 56 11.23 3.26 -7.97
N SER A 57 10.50 3.03 -9.05
CA SER A 57 10.89 3.11 -10.45
C SER A 57 9.70 3.69 -11.23
N GLU A 58 9.96 4.22 -12.43
CA GLU A 58 8.91 4.76 -13.31
C GLU A 58 7.75 3.77 -13.49
N ILE A 59 8.07 2.48 -13.72
CA ILE A 59 7.09 1.41 -13.91
C ILE A 59 6.29 1.16 -12.63
N SER A 60 6.95 1.03 -11.48
CA SER A 60 6.24 0.77 -10.22
C SER A 60 5.32 1.93 -9.83
N VAL A 61 5.77 3.17 -10.04
CA VAL A 61 4.97 4.35 -9.71
C VAL A 61 3.78 4.47 -10.64
N LEU A 62 3.97 4.27 -11.95
CA LEU A 62 2.88 4.27 -12.91
C LEU A 62 1.85 3.18 -12.60
N SER A 63 2.31 1.98 -12.23
CA SER A 63 1.43 0.90 -11.81
C SER A 63 0.61 1.30 -10.58
N SER A 64 1.24 1.86 -9.55
CA SER A 64 0.53 2.31 -8.35
C SER A 64 -0.48 3.42 -8.63
N LEU A 65 -0.15 4.40 -9.48
CA LEU A 65 -1.09 5.43 -9.91
C LEU A 65 -2.29 4.83 -10.65
N GLY A 66 -2.04 3.90 -11.58
CA GLY A 66 -3.09 3.19 -12.29
C GLY A 66 -4.03 2.44 -11.35
N LYS A 67 -3.48 1.74 -10.35
CA LYS A 67 -4.26 1.07 -9.30
C LYS A 67 -5.11 2.06 -8.51
N ALA A 68 -4.53 3.18 -8.06
CA ALA A 68 -5.23 4.18 -7.25
C ALA A 68 -6.42 4.81 -8.00
N ILE A 69 -6.25 5.10 -9.29
CA ILE A 69 -7.30 5.65 -10.14
C ILE A 69 -8.39 4.62 -10.37
N ASP A 70 -8.01 3.39 -10.71
CA ASP A 70 -8.95 2.36 -11.15
C ASP A 70 -9.69 1.69 -9.97
N VAL A 71 -9.05 1.61 -8.80
CA VAL A 71 -9.59 1.04 -7.56
C VAL A 71 -9.86 2.16 -6.54
N SER A 72 -10.47 3.26 -6.99
CA SER A 72 -10.66 4.49 -6.19
C SER A 72 -11.62 4.37 -4.99
N TYR A 73 -12.27 3.21 -4.81
CA TYR A 73 -13.14 2.93 -3.66
C TYR A 73 -12.39 2.43 -2.41
N VAL A 74 -11.06 2.32 -2.47
CA VAL A 74 -10.19 1.92 -1.34
C VAL A 74 -9.26 3.06 -0.96
N GLN A 75 -8.74 3.03 0.26
CA GLN A 75 -7.59 3.85 0.64
C GLN A 75 -6.31 3.06 0.37
N PHE A 76 -5.47 3.55 -0.53
CA PHE A 76 -4.27 2.87 -0.99
C PHE A 76 -3.01 3.53 -0.43
N PHE A 77 -2.20 2.75 0.29
CA PHE A 77 -0.95 3.18 0.86
C PHE A 77 0.25 2.59 0.12
N LEU A 78 1.17 3.45 -0.33
CA LEU A 78 2.47 3.07 -0.86
C LEU A 78 3.53 3.11 0.22
N LEU A 79 4.07 1.95 0.55
CA LEU A 79 5.11 1.81 1.54
C LEU A 79 6.48 1.89 0.85
N CYS A 80 7.21 2.98 1.13
CA CYS A 80 8.52 3.23 0.55
C CYS A 80 9.58 3.42 1.64
N LYS A 81 10.70 2.70 1.55
CA LYS A 81 11.84 2.95 2.44
C LYS A 81 12.41 4.37 2.20
N ASN A 82 12.79 5.06 3.27
CA ASN A 82 13.28 6.45 3.23
C ASN A 82 14.47 6.65 2.29
N VAL A 83 15.40 5.68 2.26
CA VAL A 83 16.57 5.70 1.36
C VAL A 83 16.22 5.77 -0.14
N GLN A 84 14.98 5.46 -0.51
CA GLN A 84 14.50 5.45 -1.89
C GLN A 84 13.45 6.54 -2.17
N SER A 85 13.06 7.33 -1.16
CA SER A 85 11.96 8.30 -1.25
C SER A 85 12.20 9.41 -2.26
N ALA A 86 13.47 9.77 -2.52
CA ALA A 86 13.86 10.79 -3.49
C ALA A 86 13.41 10.49 -4.94
N LYS A 87 13.01 9.25 -5.23
CA LYS A 87 12.52 8.80 -6.54
C LYS A 87 10.99 8.86 -6.65
N LEU A 88 10.27 9.18 -5.58
CA LEU A 88 8.82 9.33 -5.62
C LEU A 88 8.48 10.68 -6.26
N PRO A 89 7.69 10.70 -7.33
CA PRO A 89 7.26 11.96 -7.93
C PRO A 89 6.17 12.63 -7.08
N ASP A 90 6.13 13.96 -7.13
CA ASP A 90 5.17 14.75 -6.36
C ASP A 90 3.71 14.48 -6.77
N ILE A 91 3.47 14.02 -8.00
CA ILE A 91 2.13 13.68 -8.53
C ILE A 91 1.39 12.64 -7.68
N LEU A 92 2.10 11.82 -6.89
CA LEU A 92 1.45 10.87 -5.98
C LEU A 92 0.60 11.57 -4.91
N ARG A 93 0.90 12.83 -4.60
CA ARG A 93 0.15 13.64 -3.62
C ARG A 93 -1.16 14.21 -4.18
N ASP A 94 -1.34 14.17 -5.50
CA ASP A 94 -2.51 14.74 -6.17
C ASP A 94 -3.63 13.70 -6.37
N ILE A 95 -3.42 12.46 -5.92
CA ILE A 95 -4.39 11.36 -6.06
C ILE A 95 -5.03 11.07 -4.69
N ASP A 96 -6.30 11.46 -4.51
CA ASP A 96 -7.01 11.38 -3.23
C ASP A 96 -7.02 9.98 -2.59
N ALA A 97 -7.13 8.93 -3.41
CA ALA A 97 -7.17 7.55 -2.94
C ALA A 97 -5.78 6.99 -2.56
N LEU A 98 -4.69 7.76 -2.77
CA LEU A 98 -3.31 7.30 -2.66
C LEU A 98 -2.52 8.09 -1.62
N GLU A 99 -1.89 7.39 -0.68
CA GLU A 99 -1.00 7.97 0.31
C GLU A 99 0.35 7.27 0.29
N ALA A 100 1.45 8.02 0.17
CA ALA A 100 2.79 7.46 0.26
C ALA A 100 3.34 7.55 1.69
N ILE A 101 3.56 6.41 2.33
CA ILE A 101 4.19 6.32 3.65
C ILE A 101 5.68 6.02 3.47
N ILE A 102 6.49 7.01 3.83
CA ILE A 102 7.96 6.90 3.81
C ILE A 102 8.45 6.48 5.19
N TYR A 103 9.15 5.35 5.28
CA TYR A 103 9.59 4.76 6.54
C TYR A 103 11.08 4.36 6.56
N SER A 104 11.77 4.48 7.70
CA SER A 104 13.16 3.97 7.86
C SER A 104 13.22 2.48 8.20
N ASP A 105 12.30 2.05 9.06
CA ASP A 105 12.21 0.72 9.64
C ASP A 105 10.74 0.41 9.99
N VAL A 106 10.48 -0.81 10.47
CA VAL A 106 9.12 -1.29 10.73
C VAL A 106 8.49 -0.52 11.89
N GLU A 107 9.29 -0.16 12.88
CA GLU A 107 8.84 0.56 14.07
C GLU A 107 8.46 2.02 13.76
N ASP A 108 9.17 2.67 12.83
CA ASP A 108 8.80 3.98 12.25
C ASP A 108 7.51 3.89 11.41
N LEU A 109 7.36 2.84 10.60
CA LEU A 109 6.14 2.60 9.81
C LEU A 109 4.88 2.57 10.69
N LEU A 110 4.93 1.89 11.84
CA LEU A 110 3.77 1.75 12.74
C LEU A 110 3.40 3.05 13.49
N ARG A 111 4.24 4.09 13.43
CA ARG A 111 3.99 5.38 14.11
C ARG A 111 3.38 6.44 13.19
N LYS A 112 3.32 6.16 11.89
CA LYS A 112 2.75 7.05 10.86
C LYS A 112 1.29 6.67 10.65
#